data_AF-A0A1H0C2G5-F1
#
_entry.id   AF-A0A1H0C2G5-F1
#
_cell.length_a   1.000
_cell.length_b   1.000
_cell.length_c   1.000
_cell.angle_alpha   90.00
_cell.angle_beta   90.00
_cell.angle_gamma   90.00
#
_symmetry.space_group_name_H-M   'P 1'
#
loop_
_entity.id
_entity.type
_entity.pdbx_description
1 polymer ?
#
loop_
_entity_poly.entity_id
_entity_poly.type
_entity_poly.pdbx_seq_one_letter_code
_entity_poly.pdbx_strand_id
1 'polypeptide(L)'
;MTEQSAPALKEIFNVERLQHIATEMSAVYPAFNAKAFLKHAKVGLAELSVMQRMARVSESLHAVIELDYAHTLKLLYALAPRLNSAFVSLFLPHYVASYGLGDFKRSMAALKYFTTFGSSEFAIRHFLLHDFERTLAVMQEWSLDANDHVRRLASEGSRPRLPWSFRLAQVQANPALCASILDNLKADSSLYVRKSVANHLNDITKDDPEWVLSLIEGWNLDNPHTAWIARHALRSLIKQGNTRALTLMGAGAKAEVKVHQLKVTPTVITLGERIRLSFCLESTATTAQKLVVDYAIDYVKSAGHSAAKVFKLKAFTLGAGEHQSIRREQHIRELTTRKHYPGTHWVHVLVNGERLASAEFELRKP
;
A
#
# COMPACT_ATOMS: atom_id res chain seq x y z
N MET A 1 -33.77 2.25 -6.51
CA MET A 1 -33.18 1.65 -5.30
C MET A 1 -31.92 2.41 -4.99
N THR A 2 -31.92 3.22 -3.93
CA THR A 2 -30.74 3.94 -3.46
C THR A 2 -29.69 2.92 -3.03
N GLU A 3 -28.53 2.90 -3.68
CA GLU A 3 -27.36 2.12 -3.21
C GLU A 3 -27.05 2.56 -1.79
N GLN A 4 -27.33 1.71 -0.80
CA GLN A 4 -26.93 1.94 0.58
C GLN A 4 -25.40 1.88 0.61
N SER A 5 -24.77 3.06 0.65
CA SER A 5 -23.31 3.17 0.73
C SER A 5 -22.82 2.42 1.97
N ALA A 6 -21.80 1.58 1.81
CA ALA A 6 -21.17 0.90 2.94
C ALA A 6 -20.78 1.91 4.04
N PRO A 7 -20.94 1.57 5.32
CA PRO A 7 -20.55 2.45 6.42
C PRO A 7 -19.08 2.89 6.30
N ALA A 8 -18.80 4.14 6.70
CA ALA A 8 -17.43 4.64 6.72
C ALA A 8 -16.55 3.80 7.65
N LEU A 9 -15.27 3.62 7.30
CA LEU A 9 -14.33 2.78 8.05
C LEU A 9 -14.23 3.15 9.55
N LYS A 10 -14.44 4.42 9.91
CA LYS A 10 -14.42 4.88 11.31
C LYS A 10 -15.46 4.19 12.21
N GLU A 11 -16.55 3.69 11.63
CA GLU A 11 -17.61 2.97 12.36
C GLU A 11 -17.18 1.57 12.83
N ILE A 12 -15.99 1.11 12.45
CA ILE A 12 -15.38 -0.07 13.09
C ILE A 12 -15.11 0.14 14.58
N PHE A 13 -14.92 1.40 15.00
CA PHE A 13 -14.84 1.87 16.39
C PHE A 13 -16.11 2.69 16.75
N ASN A 14 -17.29 2.13 16.49
CA ASN A 14 -18.55 2.67 17.00
C ASN A 14 -18.72 2.38 18.51
N VAL A 15 -19.83 2.85 19.10
CA VAL A 15 -20.11 2.68 20.53
C VAL A 15 -20.20 1.21 20.92
N GLU A 16 -20.77 0.37 20.06
CA GLU A 16 -20.92 -1.07 20.25
C GLU A 16 -19.56 -1.75 20.32
N ARG A 17 -18.59 -1.33 19.49
CA ARG A 17 -17.21 -1.83 19.59
C ARG A 17 -16.56 -1.41 20.90
N LEU A 18 -16.77 -0.17 21.35
CA LEU A 18 -16.22 0.30 22.63
C LEU A 18 -16.80 -0.50 23.80
N GLN A 19 -18.09 -0.83 23.77
CA GLN A 19 -18.73 -1.71 24.76
C GLN A 19 -18.13 -3.11 24.75
N HIS A 20 -17.93 -3.70 23.57
CA HIS A 20 -17.26 -5.00 23.46
C HIS A 20 -15.85 -4.96 24.08
N ILE A 21 -15.04 -3.96 23.75
CA ILE A 21 -13.70 -3.79 24.35
C ILE A 21 -13.79 -3.68 25.87
N ALA A 22 -14.75 -2.91 26.39
CA ALA A 22 -14.93 -2.75 27.83
C ALA A 22 -15.31 -4.07 28.52
N THR A 23 -16.22 -4.84 27.92
CA THR A 23 -16.64 -6.17 28.41
C THR A 23 -15.46 -7.15 28.43
N GLU A 24 -14.71 -7.24 27.33
CA GLU A 24 -13.56 -8.15 27.28
C GLU A 24 -12.43 -7.73 28.22
N MET A 25 -12.26 -6.42 28.44
CA MET A 25 -11.33 -5.90 29.47
C MET A 25 -11.78 -6.27 30.88
N SER A 26 -13.06 -6.13 31.21
CA SER A 26 -13.60 -6.59 32.50
C SER A 26 -13.44 -8.10 32.71
N ALA A 27 -13.48 -8.89 31.63
CA ALA A 27 -13.28 -10.33 31.73
C ALA A 27 -11.83 -10.72 32.09
N VAL A 28 -10.82 -9.95 31.64
CA VAL A 28 -9.41 -10.19 31.98
C VAL A 28 -8.95 -9.40 33.21
N TYR A 29 -9.70 -8.36 33.60
CA TYR A 29 -9.43 -7.53 34.76
C TYR A 29 -10.76 -7.16 35.46
N PRO A 30 -11.24 -7.97 36.43
CA PRO A 30 -12.55 -7.76 37.07
C PRO A 30 -12.73 -6.40 37.76
N ALA A 31 -11.64 -5.78 38.23
CA ALA A 31 -11.66 -4.44 38.82
C ALA A 31 -11.61 -3.29 37.78
N PHE A 32 -11.67 -3.60 36.48
CA PHE A 32 -11.65 -2.61 35.41
C PHE A 32 -12.83 -1.64 35.50
N ASN A 33 -12.53 -0.33 35.54
CA ASN A 33 -13.55 0.71 35.55
C ASN A 33 -14.13 0.95 34.14
N ALA A 34 -14.92 0.00 33.66
CA ALA A 34 -15.56 0.03 32.34
C ALA A 34 -16.42 1.29 32.13
N LYS A 35 -17.08 1.78 33.18
CA LYS A 35 -17.89 3.00 33.13
C LYS A 35 -17.03 4.24 32.84
N ALA A 36 -15.89 4.38 33.51
CA ALA A 36 -14.95 5.47 33.25
C ALA A 36 -14.32 5.35 31.86
N PHE A 37 -13.89 4.16 31.45
CA PHE A 37 -13.37 3.90 30.10
C PHE A 37 -14.37 4.35 29.03
N LEU A 38 -15.62 3.88 29.10
CA LEU A 38 -16.65 4.24 28.13
C LEU A 38 -16.99 5.72 28.17
N LYS A 39 -17.00 6.36 29.34
CA LYS A 39 -17.20 7.81 29.46
C LYS A 39 -16.11 8.56 28.71
N HIS A 40 -14.84 8.19 28.92
CA HIS A 40 -13.69 8.84 28.27
C HIS A 40 -13.63 8.58 26.76
N ALA A 41 -13.80 7.31 26.34
CA ALA A 41 -13.68 6.91 24.94
C ALA A 41 -14.77 7.52 24.03
N LYS A 42 -15.96 7.80 24.57
CA LYS A 42 -17.10 8.34 23.81
C LYS A 42 -17.06 9.86 23.61
N VAL A 43 -16.22 10.61 24.33
CA VAL A 43 -16.17 12.08 24.22
C VAL A 43 -15.80 12.49 22.79
N GLY A 44 -16.71 13.17 22.09
CA GLY A 44 -16.50 13.66 20.72
C GLY A 44 -16.38 12.57 19.65
N LEU A 45 -16.84 11.33 19.92
CA LEU A 45 -16.58 10.16 19.05
C LEU A 45 -16.98 10.37 17.57
N ALA A 46 -18.07 11.10 17.32
CA ALA A 46 -18.59 11.37 15.97
C ALA A 46 -17.59 12.16 15.11
N GLU A 47 -16.81 13.06 15.74
CA GLU A 47 -15.83 13.95 15.13
C GLU A 47 -14.50 13.24 14.86
N LEU A 48 -14.21 12.15 15.57
CA LEU A 48 -12.96 11.41 15.43
C LEU A 48 -12.93 10.57 14.14
N SER A 49 -11.83 10.70 13.39
CA SER A 49 -11.46 9.77 12.32
C SER A 49 -11.09 8.39 12.86
N VAL A 50 -10.99 7.39 11.98
CA VAL A 50 -10.72 6.01 12.39
C VAL A 50 -9.43 5.86 13.22
N MET A 51 -8.33 6.52 12.83
CA MET A 51 -7.05 6.41 13.55
C MET A 51 -7.08 7.18 14.88
N GLN A 52 -7.83 8.28 14.95
CA GLN A 52 -8.06 8.99 16.23
C GLN A 52 -8.90 8.15 17.19
N ARG A 53 -9.91 7.42 16.70
CA ARG A 53 -10.69 6.48 17.53
C ARG A 53 -9.82 5.34 18.06
N MET A 54 -8.95 4.77 17.22
CA MET A 54 -7.97 3.75 17.63
C MET A 54 -7.06 4.25 18.76
N ALA A 55 -6.44 5.43 18.59
CA ALA A 55 -5.60 6.05 19.62
C ALA A 55 -6.39 6.33 20.91
N ARG A 56 -7.62 6.86 20.77
CA ARG A 56 -8.50 7.14 21.91
C ARG A 56 -8.81 5.90 22.75
N VAL A 57 -8.95 4.72 22.17
CA VAL A 57 -9.12 3.47 22.95
C VAL A 57 -7.92 3.26 23.86
N SER A 58 -6.71 3.30 23.30
CA SER A 58 -5.45 3.15 24.04
C SER A 58 -5.31 4.20 25.16
N GLU A 59 -5.57 5.47 24.85
CA GLU A 59 -5.55 6.57 25.83
C GLU A 59 -6.57 6.37 26.95
N SER A 60 -7.79 5.93 26.60
CA SER A 60 -8.85 5.71 27.58
C SER A 60 -8.55 4.53 28.50
N LEU A 61 -7.87 3.49 28.02
CA LEU A 61 -7.38 2.40 28.87
C LEU A 61 -6.33 2.90 29.85
N HIS A 62 -5.35 3.66 29.36
CA HIS A 62 -4.29 4.21 30.21
C HIS A 62 -4.84 5.14 31.29
N ALA A 63 -5.82 5.97 30.96
CA ALA A 63 -6.42 6.94 31.89
C ALA A 63 -7.18 6.30 33.06
N VAL A 64 -7.60 5.04 32.96
CA VAL A 64 -8.47 4.40 33.98
C VAL A 64 -7.88 3.12 34.58
N ILE A 65 -6.77 2.62 34.05
CA ILE A 65 -6.06 1.46 34.61
C ILE A 65 -4.97 1.99 35.55
N GLU A 66 -5.18 1.80 36.86
CA GLU A 66 -4.24 2.19 37.92
C GLU A 66 -3.17 1.11 38.15
N LEU A 67 -2.51 0.68 37.06
CA LEU A 67 -1.41 -0.29 37.10
C LEU A 67 -0.21 0.28 36.34
N ASP A 68 0.99 -0.19 36.67
CA ASP A 68 2.17 0.15 35.89
C ASP A 68 2.11 -0.44 34.46
N TYR A 69 3.04 -0.03 33.61
CA TYR A 69 3.12 -0.48 32.22
C TYR A 69 3.25 -2.00 32.08
N ALA A 70 4.08 -2.63 32.92
CA ALA A 70 4.34 -4.06 32.83
C ALA A 70 3.11 -4.88 33.24
N HIS A 71 2.39 -4.45 34.27
CA HIS A 71 1.15 -5.07 34.73
C HIS A 71 0.00 -4.83 33.74
N THR A 72 -0.11 -3.62 33.19
CA THR A 72 -1.11 -3.32 32.16
C THR A 72 -0.88 -4.17 30.91
N LEU A 73 0.38 -4.35 30.48
CA LEU A 73 0.68 -5.23 29.35
C LEU A 73 0.17 -6.64 29.58
N LYS A 74 0.36 -7.25 30.77
CA LYS A 74 -0.15 -8.61 31.06
C LYS A 74 -1.65 -8.71 30.76
N LEU A 75 -2.43 -7.69 31.10
CA LEU A 75 -3.86 -7.62 30.77
C LEU A 75 -4.08 -7.53 29.26
N LEU A 76 -3.32 -6.69 28.56
CA LEU A 76 -3.42 -6.52 27.11
C LEU A 76 -3.03 -7.79 26.34
N TYR A 77 -2.05 -8.57 26.82
CA TYR A 77 -1.71 -9.89 26.28
C TYR A 77 -2.91 -10.85 26.35
N ALA A 78 -3.62 -10.86 27.49
CA ALA A 78 -4.82 -11.67 27.69
C ALA A 78 -6.04 -11.14 26.92
N LEU A 79 -6.12 -9.83 26.69
CA LEU A 79 -7.19 -9.20 25.91
C LEU A 79 -7.10 -9.52 24.41
N ALA A 80 -5.88 -9.50 23.84
CA ALA A 80 -5.65 -9.64 22.40
C ALA A 80 -6.43 -10.78 21.71
N PRO A 81 -6.42 -12.04 22.21
CA PRO A 81 -7.17 -13.13 21.59
C PRO A 81 -8.70 -13.02 21.73
N ARG A 82 -9.19 -12.11 22.58
CA ARG A 82 -10.63 -11.91 22.85
C ARG A 82 -11.26 -10.86 21.92
N LEU A 83 -10.43 -10.08 21.23
CA LEU A 83 -10.90 -9.04 20.32
C LEU A 83 -11.41 -9.64 19.00
N ASN A 84 -12.57 -9.20 18.57
CA ASN A 84 -13.27 -9.68 17.38
C ASN A 84 -12.95 -8.91 16.09
N SER A 85 -11.83 -8.18 16.03
CA SER A 85 -11.37 -7.48 14.83
C SER A 85 -9.88 -7.18 14.85
N ALA A 86 -9.20 -7.58 13.77
CA ALA A 86 -7.76 -7.34 13.62
C ALA A 86 -7.41 -5.86 13.50
N PHE A 87 -8.27 -5.08 12.83
CA PHE A 87 -8.09 -3.63 12.71
C PHE A 87 -8.33 -2.90 14.04
N VAL A 88 -9.29 -3.39 14.85
CA VAL A 88 -9.52 -2.84 16.18
C VAL A 88 -8.32 -3.07 17.07
N SER A 89 -7.71 -4.25 16.98
CA SER A 89 -6.52 -4.64 17.74
C SER A 89 -5.29 -3.73 17.55
N LEU A 90 -5.31 -2.79 16.60
CA LEU A 90 -4.26 -1.78 16.41
C LEU A 90 -4.06 -0.86 17.63
N PHE A 91 -5.05 -0.72 18.52
CA PHE A 91 -4.85 0.06 19.75
C PHE A 91 -3.86 -0.62 20.72
N LEU A 92 -3.65 -1.93 20.63
CA LEU A 92 -2.71 -2.68 21.49
C LEU A 92 -1.25 -2.27 21.21
N PRO A 93 -0.74 -2.34 19.96
CA PRO A 93 0.60 -1.84 19.66
C PRO A 93 0.68 -0.32 19.80
N HIS A 94 -0.42 0.43 19.58
CA HIS A 94 -0.44 1.87 19.90
C HIS A 94 -0.15 2.13 21.39
N TYR A 95 -0.79 1.39 22.31
CA TYR A 95 -0.50 1.50 23.75
C TYR A 95 0.98 1.27 24.05
N VAL A 96 1.60 0.27 23.40
CA VAL A 96 3.03 0.00 23.53
C VAL A 96 3.88 1.18 23.05
N ALA A 97 3.56 1.79 21.90
CA ALA A 97 4.30 2.95 21.41
C ALA A 97 4.11 4.20 22.28
N SER A 98 2.92 4.42 22.84
CA SER A 98 2.61 5.59 23.67
C SER A 98 3.27 5.53 25.05
N TYR A 99 3.33 4.35 25.67
CA TYR A 99 3.68 4.21 27.09
C TYR A 99 4.88 3.30 27.35
N GLY A 100 5.47 2.70 26.31
CA GLY A 100 6.52 1.69 26.41
C GLY A 100 7.92 2.12 25.98
N LEU A 101 8.13 3.40 25.59
CA LEU A 101 9.45 3.88 25.15
C LEU A 101 10.55 3.68 26.22
N GLY A 102 10.18 3.77 27.51
CA GLY A 102 11.09 3.55 28.63
C GLY A 102 11.42 2.08 28.96
N ASP A 103 10.71 1.11 28.38
CA ASP A 103 10.92 -0.34 28.61
C ASP A 103 11.06 -1.08 27.27
N PHE A 104 12.17 -0.79 26.58
CA PHE A 104 12.40 -1.21 25.20
C PHE A 104 12.24 -2.73 24.96
N LYS A 105 12.91 -3.56 25.77
CA LYS A 105 12.89 -5.02 25.56
C LYS A 105 11.49 -5.60 25.71
N ARG A 106 10.74 -5.14 26.72
CA ARG A 106 9.35 -5.56 26.94
C ARG A 106 8.44 -5.08 25.81
N SER A 107 8.63 -3.85 25.37
CA SER A 107 7.89 -3.26 24.24
C SER A 107 8.12 -4.03 22.95
N MET A 108 9.35 -4.40 22.61
CA MET A 108 9.64 -5.19 21.42
C MET A 108 8.97 -6.57 21.48
N ALA A 109 9.01 -7.25 22.63
CA ALA A 109 8.29 -8.52 22.81
C ALA A 109 6.78 -8.34 22.64
N ALA A 110 6.20 -7.26 23.18
CA ALA A 110 4.79 -6.93 23.05
C ALA A 110 4.39 -6.62 21.60
N LEU A 111 5.19 -5.83 20.88
CA LEU A 111 4.93 -5.56 19.46
C LEU A 111 5.01 -6.83 18.60
N LYS A 112 5.97 -7.71 18.88
CA LYS A 112 6.09 -9.02 18.19
C LYS A 112 4.85 -9.88 18.45
N TYR A 113 4.32 -9.90 19.66
CA TYR A 113 3.10 -10.62 19.99
C TYR A 113 1.85 -9.99 19.36
N PHE A 114 1.63 -8.68 19.56
CA PHE A 114 0.41 -8.02 19.07
C PHE A 114 0.32 -7.95 17.54
N THR A 115 1.44 -8.04 16.82
CA THR A 115 1.41 -7.99 15.35
C THR A 115 0.69 -9.19 14.73
N THR A 116 0.51 -10.30 15.45
CA THR A 116 -0.24 -11.47 14.95
C THR A 116 -1.76 -11.30 15.08
N PHE A 117 -2.22 -10.38 15.93
CA PHE A 117 -3.64 -10.06 16.13
C PHE A 117 -4.12 -8.89 15.27
N GLY A 118 -3.20 -8.21 14.58
CA GLY A 118 -3.47 -7.04 13.76
C GLY A 118 -2.23 -6.66 12.96
N SER A 119 -1.58 -5.58 13.38
CA SER A 119 -0.27 -5.17 12.84
C SER A 119 0.39 -4.17 13.80
N SER A 120 1.68 -4.36 14.06
CA SER A 120 2.49 -3.39 14.83
C SER A 120 3.16 -2.33 13.94
N GLU A 121 2.79 -2.24 12.66
CA GLU A 121 3.46 -1.40 11.64
C GLU A 121 3.47 0.10 11.97
N PHE A 122 2.47 0.62 12.67
CA PHE A 122 2.43 2.01 13.10
C PHE A 122 3.26 2.25 14.35
N ALA A 123 3.17 1.33 15.31
CA ALA A 123 3.80 1.46 16.62
C ALA A 123 5.33 1.36 16.55
N ILE A 124 5.86 0.40 15.79
CA ILE A 124 7.31 0.18 15.66
C ILE A 124 8.04 1.42 15.11
N ARG A 125 7.33 2.28 14.37
CA ARG A 125 7.90 3.49 13.77
C ARG A 125 8.23 4.55 14.81
N HIS A 126 7.51 4.60 15.92
CA HIS A 126 7.87 5.48 17.04
C HIS A 126 9.19 5.03 17.68
N PHE A 127 9.42 3.72 17.78
CA PHE A 127 10.71 3.19 18.24
C PHE A 127 11.82 3.45 17.23
N LEU A 128 11.59 3.28 15.92
CA LEU A 128 12.56 3.67 14.89
C LEU A 128 12.87 5.17 14.90
N LEU A 129 11.90 6.02 15.25
CA LEU A 129 12.10 7.47 15.33
C LEU A 129 12.97 7.88 16.54
N HIS A 130 12.83 7.18 17.68
CA HIS A 130 13.50 7.54 18.93
C HIS A 130 14.79 6.75 19.22
N ASP A 131 14.89 5.51 18.76
CA ASP A 131 16.02 4.59 19.00
C ASP A 131 16.23 3.72 17.75
N PHE A 132 16.69 4.35 16.67
CA PHE A 132 16.72 3.77 15.32
C PHE A 132 17.56 2.49 15.25
N GLU A 133 18.84 2.56 15.65
CA GLU A 133 19.80 1.45 15.49
C GLU A 133 19.36 0.22 16.28
N ARG A 134 18.94 0.42 17.53
CA ARG A 134 18.48 -0.66 18.41
C ARG A 134 17.20 -1.30 17.89
N THR A 135 16.26 -0.50 17.39
CA THR A 135 15.01 -1.00 16.81
C THR A 135 15.25 -1.74 15.50
N LEU A 136 16.11 -1.20 14.63
CA LEU A 136 16.47 -1.83 13.36
C LEU A 136 17.13 -3.20 13.58
N ALA A 137 18.00 -3.34 14.57
CA ALA A 137 18.60 -4.64 14.92
C ALA A 137 17.54 -5.70 15.27
N VAL A 138 16.53 -5.35 16.08
CA VAL A 138 15.41 -6.24 16.38
C VAL A 138 14.60 -6.58 15.13
N MET A 139 14.39 -5.62 14.23
CA MET A 139 13.66 -5.86 12.99
C MET A 139 14.44 -6.74 12.00
N GLN A 140 15.77 -6.67 12.00
CA GLN A 140 16.61 -7.60 11.25
C GLN A 140 16.43 -9.03 11.74
N GLU A 141 16.40 -9.27 13.06
CA GLU A 141 16.07 -10.58 13.63
C GLU A 141 14.65 -11.03 13.23
N TRP A 142 13.67 -10.12 13.30
CA TRP A 142 12.28 -10.41 12.91
C TRP A 142 12.13 -10.79 11.44
N SER A 143 13.02 -10.34 10.56
CA SER A 143 13.01 -10.75 9.14
C SER A 143 13.36 -12.23 8.94
N LEU A 144 13.92 -12.90 9.96
CA LEU A 144 14.27 -14.32 9.94
C LEU A 144 13.29 -15.18 10.77
N ASP A 145 12.24 -14.58 11.33
CA ASP A 145 11.30 -15.27 12.22
C ASP A 145 10.48 -16.34 11.48
N ALA A 146 10.11 -17.42 12.17
CA ALA A 146 9.26 -18.46 11.59
C ALA A 146 7.84 -17.95 11.24
N ASN A 147 7.33 -16.95 11.96
CA ASN A 147 6.01 -16.38 11.77
C ASN A 147 6.01 -15.29 10.68
N ASP A 148 5.14 -15.44 9.67
CA ASP A 148 5.08 -14.53 8.55
C ASP A 148 4.53 -13.14 8.90
N HIS A 149 3.71 -13.00 9.95
CA HIS A 149 3.29 -11.69 10.47
C HIS A 149 4.47 -10.90 11.02
N VAL A 150 5.42 -11.58 11.68
CA VAL A 150 6.63 -10.96 12.24
C VAL A 150 7.62 -10.59 11.13
N ARG A 151 7.86 -11.49 10.18
CA ARG A 151 8.67 -11.17 8.98
C ARG A 151 8.08 -10.01 8.18
N ARG A 152 6.76 -10.01 7.99
CA ARG A 152 6.06 -8.92 7.31
C ARG A 152 6.23 -7.61 8.08
N LEU A 153 6.14 -7.61 9.41
CA LEU A 153 6.37 -6.41 10.23
C LEU A 153 7.78 -5.83 10.02
N ALA A 154 8.81 -6.68 9.92
CA ALA A 154 10.18 -6.23 9.64
C ALA A 154 10.27 -5.42 8.34
N SER A 155 9.62 -5.90 7.26
CA SER A 155 9.57 -5.17 5.99
C SER A 155 8.62 -3.96 6.04
N GLU A 156 7.41 -4.10 6.59
CA GLU A 156 6.38 -3.08 6.50
C GLU A 156 6.63 -1.90 7.44
N GLY A 157 6.98 -2.19 8.69
CA GLY A 157 7.22 -1.18 9.71
C GLY A 157 8.39 -0.27 9.37
N SER A 158 9.38 -0.78 8.63
CA SER A 158 10.57 -0.06 8.19
C SER A 158 10.39 0.70 6.87
N ARG A 159 9.20 0.66 6.25
CA ARG A 159 8.96 1.34 4.95
C ARG A 159 9.24 2.84 5.02
N PRO A 160 9.89 3.44 4.00
CA PRO A 160 10.11 4.88 3.93
C PRO A 160 8.80 5.68 3.96
N ARG A 161 7.78 5.21 3.23
CA ARG A 161 6.53 5.96 2.93
C ARG A 161 5.28 5.15 3.29
N LEU A 162 5.23 4.57 4.48
CA LEU A 162 4.05 3.81 4.95
C LEU A 162 2.79 4.70 4.97
N PRO A 163 1.69 4.32 4.29
CA PRO A 163 0.43 5.06 4.37
C PRO A 163 -0.08 5.19 5.81
N TRP A 164 -0.74 6.31 6.12
CA TRP A 164 -1.30 6.61 7.45
C TRP A 164 -0.28 6.74 8.59
N SER A 165 1.01 6.78 8.27
CA SER A 165 2.09 7.11 9.21
C SER A 165 2.97 8.23 8.65
N PHE A 166 3.80 8.81 9.53
CA PHE A 166 4.87 9.72 9.11
C PHE A 166 5.92 8.97 8.29
N ARG A 167 6.68 9.68 7.45
CA ARG A 167 7.79 9.07 6.69
C ARG A 167 8.99 8.85 7.62
N LEU A 168 9.74 7.76 7.39
CA LEU A 168 11.01 7.54 8.07
C LEU A 168 12.12 8.19 7.25
N ALA A 169 12.44 9.45 7.55
CA ALA A 169 13.41 10.23 6.79
C ALA A 169 14.79 9.55 6.71
N GLN A 170 15.24 8.91 7.79
CA GLN A 170 16.53 8.21 7.83
C GLN A 170 16.58 7.01 6.86
N VAL A 171 15.51 6.20 6.79
CA VAL A 171 15.41 5.10 5.82
C VAL A 171 15.23 5.62 4.39
N GLN A 172 14.44 6.69 4.21
CA GLN A 172 14.25 7.32 2.90
C GLN A 172 15.55 7.88 2.33
N ALA A 173 16.43 8.42 3.19
CA ALA A 173 17.71 8.99 2.79
C ALA A 173 18.80 7.94 2.53
N ASN A 174 18.69 6.76 3.15
CA ASN A 174 19.68 5.69 2.99
C ASN A 174 18.99 4.31 2.91
N PRO A 175 18.69 3.80 1.69
CA PRO A 175 18.03 2.51 1.52
C PRO A 175 18.89 1.32 2.00
N ALA A 176 20.21 1.49 2.14
CA ALA A 176 21.10 0.43 2.61
C ALA A 176 20.78 -0.02 4.05
N LEU A 177 20.20 0.85 4.88
CA LEU A 177 19.86 0.54 6.28
C LEU A 177 18.91 -0.65 6.41
N CYS A 178 17.95 -0.80 5.51
CA CYS A 178 16.98 -1.89 5.52
C CYS A 178 17.26 -2.97 4.47
N ALA A 179 18.41 -2.91 3.77
CA ALA A 179 18.72 -3.80 2.67
C ALA A 179 18.77 -5.28 3.10
N SER A 180 19.37 -5.57 4.25
CA SER A 180 19.45 -6.95 4.78
C SER A 180 18.07 -7.56 5.08
N ILE A 181 17.13 -6.77 5.60
CA ILE A 181 15.74 -7.19 5.81
C ILE A 181 15.10 -7.57 4.47
N LEU A 182 15.25 -6.74 3.45
CA LEU A 182 14.65 -6.99 2.13
C LEU A 182 15.31 -8.19 1.44
N ASP A 183 16.62 -8.37 1.62
CA ASP A 183 17.37 -9.49 1.07
C ASP A 183 16.97 -10.82 1.70
N ASN A 184 16.76 -10.87 3.03
CA ASN A 184 16.26 -12.06 3.72
C ASN A 184 14.87 -12.49 3.19
N LEU A 185 14.06 -11.53 2.75
CA LEU A 185 12.66 -11.73 2.37
C LEU A 185 12.40 -11.78 0.85
N LYS A 186 13.44 -11.66 0.01
CA LYS A 186 13.32 -11.57 -1.47
C LYS A 186 12.75 -12.80 -2.16
N ALA A 187 12.62 -13.92 -1.45
CA ALA A 187 12.03 -15.16 -1.94
C ALA A 187 11.01 -15.77 -0.96
N ASP A 188 10.46 -14.96 -0.04
CA ASP A 188 9.59 -15.43 1.04
C ASP A 188 8.37 -16.23 0.50
N SER A 189 8.01 -17.32 1.18
CA SER A 189 6.89 -18.19 0.81
C SER A 189 5.52 -17.54 1.09
N SER A 190 5.43 -16.61 2.04
CA SER A 190 4.20 -15.89 2.37
C SER A 190 3.92 -14.75 1.38
N LEU A 191 2.78 -14.80 0.70
CA LEU A 191 2.34 -13.69 -0.16
C LEU A 191 2.15 -12.39 0.63
N TYR A 192 1.82 -12.48 1.92
CA TYR A 192 1.67 -11.32 2.78
C TYR A 192 3.00 -10.58 2.97
N VAL A 193 4.09 -11.32 3.20
CA VAL A 193 5.45 -10.78 3.28
C VAL A 193 5.89 -10.22 1.93
N ARG A 194 5.72 -10.97 0.82
CA ARG A 194 6.13 -10.51 -0.52
C ARG A 194 5.47 -9.19 -0.92
N LYS A 195 4.17 -9.02 -0.59
CA LYS A 195 3.45 -7.75 -0.80
C LYS A 195 4.14 -6.59 -0.08
N SER A 196 4.59 -6.80 1.15
CA SER A 196 5.32 -5.80 1.92
C SER A 196 6.65 -5.44 1.28
N VAL A 197 7.47 -6.44 0.95
CA VAL A 197 8.79 -6.23 0.31
C VAL A 197 8.64 -5.45 -0.99
N ALA A 198 7.68 -5.83 -1.84
CA ALA A 198 7.42 -5.12 -3.09
C ALA A 198 6.87 -3.70 -2.89
N ASN A 199 6.16 -3.43 -1.80
CA ASN A 199 5.72 -2.08 -1.47
C ASN A 199 6.86 -1.24 -0.90
N HIS A 200 7.72 -1.82 -0.06
CA HIS A 200 8.90 -1.18 0.48
C HIS A 200 9.84 -0.76 -0.66
N LEU A 201 10.20 -1.68 -1.56
CA LEU A 201 11.04 -1.35 -2.71
C LEU A 201 10.40 -0.28 -3.62
N ASN A 202 9.09 -0.35 -3.88
CA ASN A 202 8.40 0.69 -4.65
C ASN A 202 8.37 2.06 -3.95
N ASP A 203 8.41 2.10 -2.62
CA ASP A 203 8.56 3.36 -1.88
C ASP A 203 9.97 3.93 -2.11
N ILE A 204 11.01 3.09 -2.09
CA ILE A 204 12.40 3.50 -2.37
C ILE A 204 12.52 4.05 -3.80
N THR A 205 11.85 3.46 -4.82
CA THR A 205 11.93 3.98 -6.20
C THR A 205 11.42 5.42 -6.37
N LYS A 206 10.82 6.02 -5.34
CA LYS A 206 10.37 7.43 -5.37
C LYS A 206 11.47 8.43 -5.08
N ASP A 207 12.56 7.96 -4.49
CA ASP A 207 13.68 8.77 -4.03
C ASP A 207 14.99 8.27 -4.65
N ASP A 208 15.20 6.94 -4.67
CA ASP A 208 16.39 6.30 -5.23
C ASP A 208 16.01 5.12 -6.16
N PRO A 209 15.60 5.41 -7.40
CA PRO A 209 15.23 4.37 -8.37
C PRO A 209 16.43 3.51 -8.81
N GLU A 210 17.62 4.10 -8.92
CA GLU A 210 18.82 3.42 -9.43
C GLU A 210 19.32 2.36 -8.44
N TRP A 211 19.21 2.61 -7.13
CA TRP A 211 19.54 1.62 -6.11
C TRP A 211 18.64 0.37 -6.22
N VAL A 212 17.32 0.57 -6.38
CA VAL A 212 16.36 -0.55 -6.51
C VAL A 212 16.59 -1.34 -7.79
N LEU A 213 16.86 -0.65 -8.91
CA LEU A 213 17.17 -1.30 -10.18
C LEU A 213 18.43 -2.18 -10.06
N SER A 214 19.50 -1.62 -9.50
CA SER A 214 20.77 -2.33 -9.34
C SER A 214 20.65 -3.51 -8.37
N LEU A 215 19.85 -3.37 -7.30
CA LEU A 215 19.54 -4.47 -6.38
C LEU A 215 18.84 -5.63 -7.10
N ILE A 216 17.77 -5.33 -7.86
CA ILE A 216 16.94 -6.35 -8.52
C ILE A 216 17.67 -6.99 -9.71
N GLU A 217 18.57 -6.28 -10.38
CA GLU A 217 19.45 -6.85 -11.41
C GLU A 217 20.35 -7.97 -10.86
N GLY A 218 20.71 -7.92 -9.57
CA GLY A 218 21.43 -8.98 -8.89
C GLY A 218 20.57 -10.16 -8.42
N TRP A 219 19.25 -10.12 -8.61
CA TRP A 219 18.34 -11.17 -8.12
C TRP A 219 18.10 -12.29 -9.14
N ASN A 220 17.94 -13.52 -8.64
CA ASN A 220 17.49 -14.63 -9.47
C ASN A 220 15.97 -14.53 -9.73
N LEU A 221 15.60 -14.07 -10.92
CA LEU A 221 14.21 -13.93 -11.35
C LEU A 221 13.59 -15.22 -11.92
N ASP A 222 14.31 -16.34 -11.97
CA ASP A 222 13.72 -17.65 -12.27
C ASP A 222 12.89 -18.16 -11.08
N ASN A 223 13.20 -17.69 -9.86
CA ASN A 223 12.33 -17.93 -8.72
C ASN A 223 11.02 -17.13 -8.87
N PRO A 224 9.84 -17.80 -8.91
CA PRO A 224 8.57 -17.12 -9.15
C PRO A 224 8.17 -16.14 -8.04
N HIS A 225 8.62 -16.37 -6.81
CA HIS A 225 8.38 -15.44 -5.69
C HIS A 225 9.18 -14.15 -5.86
N THR A 226 10.46 -14.28 -6.19
CA THR A 226 11.36 -13.14 -6.43
C THR A 226 10.94 -12.35 -7.68
N ALA A 227 10.60 -13.04 -8.76
CA ALA A 227 10.03 -12.42 -9.97
C ALA A 227 8.75 -11.63 -9.70
N TRP A 228 7.87 -12.17 -8.85
CA TRP A 228 6.66 -11.48 -8.43
C TRP A 228 7.00 -10.19 -7.66
N ILE A 229 7.94 -10.25 -6.70
CA ILE A 229 8.37 -9.06 -5.96
C ILE A 229 8.94 -8.02 -6.92
N ALA A 230 9.86 -8.39 -7.81
CA ALA A 230 10.49 -7.49 -8.76
C ALA A 230 9.45 -6.74 -9.62
N ARG A 231 8.49 -7.47 -10.21
CA ARG A 231 7.41 -6.89 -11.01
C ARG A 231 6.58 -5.88 -10.23
N HIS A 232 6.23 -6.21 -8.98
CA HIS A 232 5.43 -5.35 -8.14
C HIS A 232 6.24 -4.15 -7.62
N ALA A 233 7.51 -4.33 -7.24
CA ALA A 233 8.42 -3.28 -6.80
C ALA A 233 8.63 -2.22 -7.89
N LEU A 234 8.86 -2.66 -9.13
CA LEU A 234 9.18 -1.80 -10.26
C LEU A 234 7.94 -1.19 -10.93
N ARG A 235 6.72 -1.47 -10.44
CA ARG A 235 5.45 -1.05 -11.08
C ARG A 235 5.36 0.44 -11.40
N SER A 236 5.99 1.29 -10.59
CA SER A 236 6.01 2.73 -10.81
C SER A 236 6.96 3.10 -11.95
N LEU A 237 8.18 2.55 -11.95
CA LEU A 237 9.19 2.77 -12.98
C LEU A 237 8.75 2.20 -14.34
N ILE A 238 8.13 1.03 -14.35
CA ILE A 238 7.55 0.43 -15.56
C ILE A 238 6.51 1.37 -16.18
N LYS A 239 5.61 1.96 -15.36
CA LYS A 239 4.62 2.93 -15.86
C LYS A 239 5.25 4.24 -16.33
N GLN A 240 6.44 4.58 -15.85
CA GLN A 240 7.21 5.73 -16.32
C GLN A 240 8.01 5.40 -17.59
N GLY A 241 7.93 4.17 -18.11
CA GLY A 241 8.69 3.75 -19.28
C GLY A 241 10.18 3.55 -19.03
N ASN A 242 10.60 3.34 -17.77
CA ASN A 242 12.02 3.13 -17.45
C ASN A 242 12.54 1.84 -18.13
N THR A 243 13.55 2.01 -18.99
CA THR A 243 14.10 0.92 -19.82
C THR A 243 14.71 -0.21 -19.01
N ARG A 244 15.46 0.08 -17.93
CA ARG A 244 16.04 -0.96 -17.06
C ARG A 244 14.95 -1.80 -16.40
N ALA A 245 13.93 -1.14 -15.84
CA ALA A 245 12.78 -1.82 -15.23
C ALA A 245 12.01 -2.70 -16.23
N LEU A 246 11.81 -2.21 -17.46
CA LEU A 246 11.16 -2.96 -18.53
C LEU A 246 12.03 -4.14 -19.00
N THR A 247 13.34 -3.96 -19.07
CA THR A 247 14.32 -5.01 -19.40
C THR A 247 14.26 -6.17 -18.42
N LEU A 248 14.19 -5.88 -17.11
CA LEU A 248 14.01 -6.90 -16.06
C LEU A 248 12.71 -7.70 -16.23
N MET A 249 11.69 -7.14 -16.87
CA MET A 249 10.44 -7.84 -17.19
C MET A 249 10.48 -8.57 -18.54
N GLY A 250 11.60 -8.49 -19.26
CA GLY A 250 11.78 -9.02 -20.62
C GLY A 250 11.15 -8.18 -21.72
N ALA A 251 10.81 -6.91 -21.46
CA ALA A 251 10.10 -6.02 -22.37
C ALA A 251 10.83 -4.67 -22.55
N GLY A 252 12.16 -4.67 -22.45
CA GLY A 252 13.00 -3.46 -22.54
C GLY A 252 13.35 -3.03 -23.97
N ALA A 253 13.29 -3.95 -24.92
CA ALA A 253 13.50 -3.63 -26.33
C ALA A 253 12.33 -2.81 -26.89
N LYS A 254 12.64 -1.93 -27.85
CA LYS A 254 11.62 -1.23 -28.63
C LYS A 254 10.70 -2.26 -29.28
N ALA A 255 9.39 -2.06 -29.14
CA ALA A 255 8.43 -2.98 -29.71
C ALA A 255 8.40 -2.85 -31.24
N GLU A 256 8.56 -3.97 -31.92
CA GLU A 256 8.44 -4.07 -33.38
C GLU A 256 6.97 -4.33 -33.72
N VAL A 257 6.16 -3.28 -33.61
CA VAL A 257 4.71 -3.35 -33.83
C VAL A 257 4.18 -2.12 -34.57
N LYS A 258 3.08 -2.30 -35.28
CA LYS A 258 2.23 -1.21 -35.79
C LYS A 258 0.93 -1.14 -34.99
N VAL A 259 0.45 0.08 -34.75
CA VAL A 259 -0.85 0.32 -34.10
C VAL A 259 -1.88 0.64 -35.17
N HIS A 260 -2.95 -0.14 -35.21
CA HIS A 260 -4.06 0.04 -36.14
C HIS A 260 -5.35 0.42 -35.41
N GLN A 261 -6.21 1.16 -36.11
CA GLN A 261 -7.59 1.44 -35.71
C GLN A 261 -7.72 2.01 -34.28
N LEU A 262 -6.77 2.84 -33.84
CA LEU A 262 -6.86 3.49 -32.54
C LEU A 262 -8.09 4.41 -32.49
N LYS A 263 -8.98 4.14 -31.52
CA LYS A 263 -10.18 4.93 -31.28
C LYS A 263 -10.47 5.06 -29.79
N VAL A 264 -11.00 6.22 -29.41
CA VAL A 264 -11.67 6.44 -28.12
C VAL A 264 -13.12 6.81 -28.41
N THR A 265 -14.06 6.06 -27.84
CA THR A 265 -15.50 6.30 -28.04
C THR A 265 -16.24 6.36 -26.71
N PRO A 266 -17.21 7.28 -26.52
CA PRO A 266 -17.59 8.38 -27.43
C PRO A 266 -16.48 9.45 -27.54
N THR A 267 -16.51 10.27 -28.60
CA THR A 267 -15.57 11.41 -28.74
C THR A 267 -15.90 12.57 -27.81
N VAL A 268 -17.11 12.60 -27.26
CA VAL A 268 -17.56 13.61 -26.30
C VAL A 268 -18.36 12.92 -25.20
N ILE A 269 -18.03 13.21 -23.94
CA ILE A 269 -18.73 12.68 -22.77
C ILE A 269 -19.06 13.79 -21.75
N THR A 270 -20.02 13.49 -20.90
CA THR A 270 -20.33 14.19 -19.66
C THR A 270 -19.76 13.41 -18.46
N LEU A 271 -19.61 14.10 -17.33
CA LEU A 271 -19.06 13.49 -16.13
C LEU A 271 -20.00 12.41 -15.59
N GLY A 272 -19.48 11.21 -15.34
CA GLY A 272 -20.25 10.03 -14.97
C GLY A 272 -20.40 9.02 -16.11
N GLU A 273 -20.01 9.35 -17.35
CA GLU A 273 -20.03 8.43 -18.47
C GLU A 273 -18.71 7.65 -18.62
N ARG A 274 -18.70 6.70 -19.56
CA ARG A 274 -17.55 5.83 -19.82
C ARG A 274 -16.97 6.09 -21.20
N ILE A 275 -15.63 6.10 -21.28
CA ILE A 275 -14.90 6.03 -22.54
C ILE A 275 -14.46 4.59 -22.81
N ARG A 276 -14.28 4.27 -24.08
CA ARG A 276 -13.75 3.00 -24.56
C ARG A 276 -12.56 3.25 -25.47
N LEU A 277 -11.39 2.86 -24.99
CA LEU A 277 -10.16 2.77 -25.76
C LEU A 277 -10.13 1.42 -26.51
N SER A 278 -9.88 1.45 -27.82
CA SER A 278 -9.66 0.25 -28.63
C SER A 278 -8.61 0.47 -29.72
N PHE A 279 -7.80 -0.54 -29.99
CA PHE A 279 -6.79 -0.57 -31.07
C PHE A 279 -6.36 -2.02 -31.33
N CYS A 280 -5.67 -2.26 -32.45
CA CYS A 280 -5.03 -3.53 -32.77
C CYS A 280 -3.52 -3.34 -32.86
N LEU A 281 -2.75 -4.25 -32.28
CA LEU A 281 -1.30 -4.33 -32.45
C LEU A 281 -0.99 -5.41 -33.49
N GLU A 282 -0.24 -5.06 -34.53
CA GLU A 282 0.34 -6.00 -35.50
C GLU A 282 1.83 -6.14 -35.20
N SER A 283 2.33 -7.36 -35.06
CA SER A 283 3.77 -7.60 -34.95
C SER A 283 4.46 -7.44 -36.31
N THR A 284 5.54 -6.66 -36.35
CA THR A 284 6.45 -6.60 -37.50
C THR A 284 7.75 -7.39 -37.25
N ALA A 285 7.84 -8.12 -36.14
CA ALA A 285 9.00 -8.95 -35.81
C ALA A 285 8.92 -10.32 -36.50
N THR A 286 10.09 -10.95 -36.66
CA THR A 286 10.24 -12.33 -37.14
C THR A 286 10.19 -13.36 -36.02
N THR A 287 10.22 -12.92 -34.75
CA THR A 287 10.13 -13.78 -33.56
C THR A 287 9.12 -13.25 -32.56
N ALA A 288 8.70 -14.11 -31.63
CA ALA A 288 7.83 -13.69 -30.53
C ALA A 288 8.50 -12.64 -29.63
N GLN A 289 7.75 -11.63 -29.23
CA GLN A 289 8.22 -10.52 -28.37
C GLN A 289 7.30 -10.32 -27.17
N LYS A 290 7.87 -10.00 -26.00
CA LYS A 290 7.09 -9.63 -24.82
C LYS A 290 6.75 -8.15 -24.87
N LEU A 291 5.47 -7.85 -24.68
CA LEU A 291 4.93 -6.50 -24.68
C LEU A 291 4.36 -6.16 -23.31
N VAL A 292 4.75 -4.99 -22.80
CA VAL A 292 4.06 -4.30 -21.71
C VAL A 292 3.27 -3.15 -22.33
N VAL A 293 1.95 -3.33 -22.42
CA VAL A 293 1.02 -2.35 -22.98
C VAL A 293 0.30 -1.63 -21.84
N ASP A 294 0.51 -0.32 -21.78
CA ASP A 294 -0.17 0.60 -20.87
C ASP A 294 -0.89 1.68 -21.71
N TYR A 295 -1.70 2.50 -21.05
CA TYR A 295 -2.20 3.72 -21.67
C TYR A 295 -2.14 4.89 -20.69
N ALA A 296 -1.94 6.09 -21.20
CA ALA A 296 -1.97 7.31 -20.42
C ALA A 296 -3.19 8.17 -20.78
N ILE A 297 -3.77 8.85 -19.80
CA ILE A 297 -4.71 9.94 -20.05
C ILE A 297 -4.08 11.24 -19.55
N ASP A 298 -3.97 12.22 -20.43
CA ASP A 298 -3.59 13.59 -20.11
C ASP A 298 -4.82 14.31 -19.57
N TYR A 299 -4.98 14.29 -18.25
CA TYR A 299 -6.12 14.92 -17.59
C TYR A 299 -5.93 16.43 -17.52
N VAL A 300 -6.94 17.16 -18.00
CA VAL A 300 -7.03 18.61 -17.82
C VAL A 300 -7.09 18.94 -16.32
N LYS A 301 -6.32 19.94 -15.91
CA LYS A 301 -6.27 20.46 -14.53
C LYS A 301 -6.91 21.85 -14.43
N SER A 302 -7.14 22.31 -13.20
CA SER A 302 -7.72 23.62 -12.91
C SER A 302 -7.00 24.81 -13.58
N ALA A 303 -5.70 24.68 -13.84
CA ALA A 303 -4.86 25.72 -14.43
C ALA A 303 -4.66 25.55 -15.95
N GLY A 304 -5.50 24.77 -16.64
CA GLY A 304 -5.45 24.57 -18.10
C GLY A 304 -4.32 23.68 -18.61
N HIS A 305 -3.38 23.28 -17.75
CA HIS A 305 -2.33 22.31 -18.07
C HIS A 305 -2.85 20.87 -17.93
N SER A 306 -2.25 19.94 -18.65
CA SER A 306 -2.57 18.51 -18.56
C SER A 306 -1.53 17.73 -17.78
N ALA A 307 -1.97 16.68 -17.07
CA ALA A 307 -1.07 15.76 -16.38
C ALA A 307 -1.35 14.31 -16.80
N ALA A 308 -0.32 13.65 -17.33
CA ALA A 308 -0.39 12.26 -17.75
C ALA A 308 -0.62 11.34 -16.55
N LYS A 309 -1.66 10.52 -16.64
CA LYS A 309 -1.92 9.42 -15.71
C LYS A 309 -1.87 8.09 -16.45
N VAL A 310 -0.85 7.29 -16.13
CA VAL A 310 -0.66 5.96 -16.71
C VAL A 310 -1.50 4.92 -15.97
N PHE A 311 -2.20 4.10 -16.76
CA PHE A 311 -3.03 2.97 -16.35
C PHE A 311 -2.50 1.68 -16.96
N LYS A 312 -2.53 0.60 -16.17
CA LYS A 312 -2.14 -0.73 -16.65
C LYS A 312 -3.18 -1.28 -17.63
N LEU A 313 -2.73 -1.79 -18.77
CA LEU A 313 -3.61 -2.42 -19.76
C LEU A 313 -3.41 -3.93 -19.82
N LYS A 314 -2.32 -4.41 -20.41
CA LYS A 314 -2.04 -5.85 -20.61
C LYS A 314 -0.53 -6.06 -20.74
N ALA A 315 -0.01 -7.15 -20.19
CA ALA A 315 1.32 -7.66 -20.50
C ALA A 315 1.17 -9.06 -21.10
N PHE A 316 1.78 -9.32 -22.25
CA PHE A 316 1.63 -10.58 -22.98
C PHE A 316 2.77 -10.78 -23.98
N THR A 317 2.92 -12.00 -24.50
CA THR A 317 3.80 -12.30 -25.62
C THR A 317 3.00 -12.23 -26.91
N LEU A 318 3.48 -11.47 -27.90
CA LEU A 318 2.91 -11.39 -29.25
C LEU A 318 3.84 -12.16 -30.20
N GLY A 319 3.30 -13.12 -30.94
CA GLY A 319 4.01 -13.91 -31.94
C GLY A 319 4.40 -13.10 -33.18
N ALA A 320 5.28 -13.67 -34.00
CA ALA A 320 5.72 -13.08 -35.27
C ALA A 320 4.54 -12.91 -36.23
N GLY A 321 4.37 -11.71 -36.80
CA GLY A 321 3.23 -11.36 -37.66
C GLY A 321 1.84 -11.40 -36.99
N GLU A 322 1.77 -11.71 -35.69
CA GLU A 322 0.50 -11.87 -34.97
C GLU A 322 -0.19 -10.52 -34.79
N HIS A 323 -1.53 -10.57 -34.75
CA HIS A 323 -2.37 -9.43 -34.44
C HIS A 323 -3.08 -9.63 -33.09
N GLN A 324 -3.07 -8.60 -32.24
CA GLN A 324 -3.81 -8.59 -30.98
C GLN A 324 -4.71 -7.36 -30.89
N SER A 325 -6.02 -7.60 -30.90
CA SER A 325 -7.02 -6.60 -30.57
C SER A 325 -7.06 -6.33 -29.07
N ILE A 326 -7.05 -5.05 -28.69
CA ILE A 326 -7.05 -4.59 -27.31
C ILE A 326 -8.21 -3.62 -27.09
N ARG A 327 -8.92 -3.79 -25.98
CA ARG A 327 -10.02 -2.91 -25.57
C ARG A 327 -10.03 -2.68 -24.07
N ARG A 328 -10.28 -1.44 -23.66
CA ARG A 328 -10.46 -1.05 -22.26
C ARG A 328 -11.57 -0.01 -22.13
N GLU A 329 -12.50 -0.27 -21.22
CA GLU A 329 -13.48 0.71 -20.79
C GLU A 329 -12.98 1.43 -19.54
N GLN A 330 -13.23 2.74 -19.45
CA GLN A 330 -12.88 3.54 -18.28
C GLN A 330 -14.03 4.49 -17.93
N HIS A 331 -14.49 4.39 -16.68
CA HIS A 331 -15.51 5.27 -16.12
C HIS A 331 -14.87 6.60 -15.69
N ILE A 332 -15.32 7.69 -16.31
CA ILE A 332 -14.87 9.05 -16.00
C ILE A 332 -15.88 9.67 -15.04
N ARG A 333 -15.59 9.59 -13.75
CA ARG A 333 -16.43 10.14 -12.67
C ARG A 333 -15.57 10.79 -11.61
N GLU A 334 -16.17 11.65 -10.79
CA GLU A 334 -15.47 12.17 -9.62
C GLU A 334 -15.05 11.03 -8.69
N LEU A 335 -13.83 11.15 -8.20
CA LEU A 335 -13.28 10.29 -7.16
C LEU A 335 -12.82 11.21 -6.03
N THR A 336 -12.86 10.71 -4.79
CA THR A 336 -12.27 11.40 -3.64
C THR A 336 -10.81 11.80 -3.86
N THR A 337 -10.11 11.09 -4.74
CA THR A 337 -8.70 11.32 -5.08
C THR A 337 -8.47 12.03 -6.42
N ARG A 338 -9.52 12.35 -7.18
CA ARG A 338 -9.39 12.98 -8.50
C ARG A 338 -10.65 13.77 -8.90
N LYS A 339 -10.46 15.08 -8.99
CA LYS A 339 -11.38 15.99 -9.68
C LYS A 339 -11.08 16.00 -11.18
N HIS A 340 -12.12 16.12 -11.98
CA HIS A 340 -12.04 16.23 -13.44
C HIS A 340 -12.44 17.64 -13.87
N TYR A 341 -11.85 18.12 -14.97
CA TYR A 341 -12.10 19.45 -15.50
C TYR A 341 -12.53 19.32 -16.96
N PRO A 342 -13.46 20.14 -17.45
CA PRO A 342 -13.87 20.12 -18.86
C PRO A 342 -12.70 20.39 -19.82
N GLY A 343 -12.82 19.92 -21.06
CA GLY A 343 -11.84 20.13 -22.12
C GLY A 343 -11.37 18.83 -22.77
N THR A 344 -10.44 18.97 -23.72
CA THR A 344 -9.89 17.86 -24.49
C THR A 344 -8.91 17.04 -23.66
N HIS A 345 -9.19 15.75 -23.56
CA HIS A 345 -8.36 14.78 -22.85
C HIS A 345 -7.70 13.84 -23.86
N TRP A 346 -6.38 13.85 -23.91
CA TRP A 346 -5.63 12.95 -24.77
C TRP A 346 -5.44 11.59 -24.11
N VAL A 347 -5.54 10.53 -24.93
CA VAL A 347 -5.31 9.14 -24.56
C VAL A 347 -4.16 8.61 -25.40
N HIS A 348 -3.12 8.10 -24.75
CA HIS A 348 -1.90 7.62 -25.40
C HIS A 348 -1.73 6.12 -25.20
N VAL A 349 -1.43 5.40 -26.27
CA VAL A 349 -1.03 3.99 -26.20
C VAL A 349 0.47 3.92 -25.94
N LEU A 350 0.85 3.24 -24.87
CA LEU A 350 2.24 3.02 -24.48
C LEU A 350 2.59 1.55 -24.66
N VAL A 351 3.63 1.24 -25.42
CA VAL A 351 4.13 -0.13 -25.60
C VAL A 351 5.61 -0.14 -25.28
N ASN A 352 6.01 -0.97 -24.31
CA ASN A 352 7.40 -1.05 -23.83
C ASN A 352 8.00 0.32 -23.47
N GLY A 353 7.17 1.19 -22.88
CA GLY A 353 7.56 2.54 -22.47
C GLY A 353 7.47 3.61 -23.55
N GLU A 354 7.30 3.25 -24.82
CA GLU A 354 7.20 4.19 -25.93
C GLU A 354 5.75 4.56 -26.24
N ARG A 355 5.49 5.85 -26.48
CA ARG A 355 4.18 6.34 -26.96
C ARG A 355 4.08 6.12 -28.47
N LEU A 356 3.24 5.17 -28.88
CA LEU A 356 3.12 4.79 -30.29
C LEU A 356 1.96 5.50 -31.02
N ALA A 357 0.87 5.80 -30.33
CA ALA A 357 -0.31 6.40 -30.95
C ALA A 357 -1.15 7.17 -29.93
N SER A 358 -1.97 8.11 -30.41
CA SER A 358 -2.83 8.95 -29.57
C SER A 358 -4.21 9.17 -30.18
N ALA A 359 -5.21 9.30 -29.33
CA ALA A 359 -6.57 9.72 -29.66
C ALA A 359 -7.09 10.62 -28.53
N GLU A 360 -8.26 11.22 -28.69
CA GLU A 360 -8.80 12.17 -27.73
C GLU A 360 -10.29 11.94 -27.45
N PHE A 361 -10.76 12.49 -26.34
CA PHE A 361 -12.17 12.70 -26.06
C PHE A 361 -12.36 14.06 -25.38
N GLU A 362 -13.51 14.70 -25.60
CA GLU A 362 -13.90 15.95 -24.96
C GLU A 362 -14.74 15.67 -23.71
N LEU A 363 -14.36 16.22 -22.56
CA LEU A 363 -15.21 16.23 -21.37
C LEU A 363 -15.99 17.55 -21.32
N ARG A 364 -17.31 17.48 -21.45
CA ARG A 364 -18.16 18.67 -21.35
C ARG A 364 -18.29 19.15 -19.91
N LYS A 365 -18.56 20.46 -19.77
CA LYS A 365 -19.12 21.00 -18.53
C LYS A 365 -20.43 20.26 -18.25
N PRO A 366 -20.68 19.86 -16.98
CA PRO A 366 -21.99 19.38 -16.59
C PRO A 366 -23.08 20.41 -16.89
#